data_AF-A0AAD5C0B0-F1
#
_entry.id   AF-A0AAD5C0B0-F1
#
_cell.length_a   1.000
_cell.length_b   1.000
_cell.length_c   1.000
_cell.angle_alpha   90.00
_cell.angle_beta   90.00
_cell.angle_gamma   90.00
#
_symmetry.space_group_name_H-M   'P 1'
#
loop_
_entity.id
_entity.type
_entity.pdbx_description
1 polymer ?
#
loop_
_entity_poly.entity_id
_entity_poly.type
_entity_poly.pdbx_seq_one_letter_code
_entity_poly.pdbx_strand_id
1 'polypeptide(L)'
;MIMETAFKLLLSCPSGLSSSQVSVKFDESYDRVPHPDADLEHSISQIWDERVQKSSALFNGKKFRYGGHDGVGPNVCLHLGLTDYRTFVGTNLNPLWERFLVSSEDDCKQCQHTSSPLGNGAVVETVDNKILVLQRSNNVGEFPGYLVFPGGHPEPEEVGITSHACENGSQNSELSNSKVSQEMFDSIVREVVEEIGVPAATLSKPLLIGISRRVLNVRPTAFFFIKCNLQSTQVQELYSSAQDGYESTKLYTIHPSELENMASKMPGCHRGGFALYKLMLEAGNDLK
;
A
#
# COMPACT_ATOMS: atom_id res chain seq x y z
N MET A 1 -4.38 -13.19 -28.22
CA MET A 1 -3.95 -13.26 -26.81
C MET A 1 -4.26 -11.92 -26.17
N ILE A 2 -5.29 -11.86 -25.33
CA ILE A 2 -5.54 -10.68 -24.50
C ILE A 2 -4.38 -10.67 -23.49
N MET A 3 -3.57 -9.62 -23.46
CA MET A 3 -2.62 -9.44 -22.35
C MET A 3 -3.45 -9.30 -21.09
N GLU A 4 -3.45 -10.33 -20.23
CA GLU A 4 -4.06 -10.22 -18.92
C GLU A 4 -3.42 -9.07 -18.15
N THR A 5 -4.24 -8.11 -17.73
CA THR A 5 -3.81 -6.94 -16.97
C THR A 5 -3.27 -7.39 -15.61
N ALA A 6 -2.04 -7.01 -15.25
CA ALA A 6 -1.45 -7.40 -13.97
C ALA A 6 -2.07 -6.70 -12.74
N PHE A 7 -2.89 -5.67 -12.97
CA PHE A 7 -3.48 -4.82 -11.94
C PHE A 7 -4.81 -4.19 -12.37
N LYS A 8 -5.53 -3.64 -11.40
CA LYS A 8 -6.72 -2.80 -11.55
C LYS A 8 -6.49 -1.49 -10.79
N LEU A 9 -6.82 -0.35 -11.41
CA LEU A 9 -6.87 0.92 -10.69
C LEU A 9 -8.22 1.01 -9.99
N LEU A 10 -8.21 1.11 -8.66
CA LEU A 10 -9.42 1.23 -7.85
C LEU A 10 -9.83 2.69 -7.72
N LEU A 11 -8.84 3.57 -7.51
CA LEU A 11 -9.00 5.00 -7.40
C LEU A 11 -7.90 5.69 -8.22
N SER A 12 -8.25 6.72 -8.97
CA SER A 12 -7.29 7.56 -9.69
C SER A 12 -7.47 9.02 -9.28
N CYS A 13 -6.38 9.65 -8.85
CA CYS A 13 -6.37 11.04 -8.40
C CYS A 13 -5.23 11.80 -9.11
N PRO A 14 -5.36 12.06 -10.43
CA PRO A 14 -4.26 12.58 -11.23
C PRO A 14 -3.80 13.99 -10.83
N SER A 15 -4.65 14.78 -10.16
CA SER A 15 -4.23 16.09 -9.61
C SER A 15 -3.38 15.97 -8.34
N GLY A 16 -3.30 14.78 -7.71
CA GLY A 16 -2.74 14.57 -6.38
C GLY A 16 -3.63 15.15 -5.28
N LEU A 17 -4.00 14.35 -4.29
CA LEU A 17 -4.78 14.81 -3.14
C LEU A 17 -3.90 14.97 -1.90
N SER A 18 -3.98 16.14 -1.28
CA SER A 18 -3.35 16.39 0.02
C SER A 18 -4.14 15.75 1.17
N SER A 19 -3.55 15.72 2.37
CA SER A 19 -4.22 15.12 3.55
C SER A 19 -5.54 15.81 3.92
N SER A 20 -5.72 17.09 3.60
CA SER A 20 -7.00 17.78 3.85
C SER A 20 -8.12 17.40 2.87
N GLN A 21 -7.78 16.74 1.77
CA GLN A 21 -8.72 16.29 0.73
C GLN A 21 -9.06 14.80 0.84
N VAL A 22 -8.38 14.08 1.74
CA VAL A 22 -8.62 12.66 1.98
C VAL A 22 -9.16 12.51 3.39
N SER A 23 -10.38 12.02 3.48
CA SER A 23 -11.03 11.64 4.73
C SER A 23 -11.05 10.11 4.85
N VAL A 24 -11.24 9.61 6.06
CA VAL A 24 -11.40 8.19 6.33
C VAL A 24 -12.72 7.98 7.05
N LYS A 25 -13.43 6.92 6.70
CA LYS A 25 -14.46 6.31 7.52
C LYS A 25 -13.94 4.96 8.02
N PHE A 26 -13.53 4.94 9.27
CA PHE A 26 -12.98 3.78 9.94
C PHE A 26 -14.07 3.11 10.77
N ASP A 27 -14.43 1.87 10.42
CA ASP A 27 -15.57 1.17 11.02
C ASP A 27 -15.50 -0.34 10.79
N GLU A 28 -16.09 -1.11 11.72
CA GLU A 28 -16.13 -2.58 11.65
C GLU A 28 -16.92 -3.12 10.45
N SER A 29 -17.86 -2.34 9.88
CA SER A 29 -18.56 -2.73 8.65
C SER A 29 -17.63 -2.87 7.43
N TYR A 30 -16.41 -2.35 7.53
CA TYR A 30 -15.36 -2.49 6.51
C TYR A 30 -14.34 -3.59 6.84
N ASP A 31 -14.55 -4.37 7.90
CA ASP A 31 -13.75 -5.54 8.20
C ASP A 31 -14.02 -6.69 7.20
N ARG A 32 -13.21 -7.74 7.29
CA ARG A 32 -13.39 -8.95 6.49
C ARG A 32 -14.64 -9.69 6.96
N VAL A 33 -15.47 -10.12 6.01
CA VAL A 33 -16.56 -11.06 6.28
C VAL A 33 -16.00 -12.49 6.26
N PRO A 34 -16.18 -13.30 7.31
CA PRO A 34 -15.78 -14.70 7.30
C PRO A 34 -16.35 -15.46 6.10
N HIS A 35 -15.57 -16.39 5.54
CA HIS A 35 -16.03 -17.17 4.40
C HIS A 35 -17.08 -18.20 4.86
N PRO A 36 -18.17 -18.43 4.10
CA PRO A 36 -19.24 -19.36 4.51
C PRO A 36 -18.82 -20.85 4.48
N ASP A 37 -17.82 -21.20 3.67
CA ASP A 37 -17.18 -22.53 3.70
C ASP A 37 -16.27 -22.64 4.94
N ALA A 38 -16.70 -23.45 5.91
CA ALA A 38 -16.01 -23.63 7.19
C ALA A 38 -14.62 -24.25 7.05
N ASP A 39 -14.39 -25.11 6.06
CA ASP A 39 -13.07 -25.72 5.83
C ASP A 39 -12.10 -24.67 5.29
N LEU A 40 -12.57 -23.81 4.38
CA LEU A 40 -11.77 -22.72 3.86
C LEU A 40 -11.45 -21.68 4.94
N GLU A 41 -12.42 -21.33 5.78
CA GLU A 41 -12.20 -20.41 6.92
C GLU A 41 -11.24 -21.01 7.96
N HIS A 42 -11.36 -22.31 8.27
CA HIS A 42 -10.46 -23.00 9.17
C HIS A 42 -9.02 -23.05 8.65
N SER A 43 -8.84 -23.13 7.32
CA SER A 43 -7.52 -23.16 6.68
C SER A 43 -6.64 -21.95 7.00
N ILE A 44 -7.23 -20.79 7.34
CA ILE A 44 -6.50 -19.59 7.75
C ILE A 44 -5.61 -19.91 8.97
N SER A 45 -6.17 -20.64 9.94
CA SER A 45 -5.45 -21.02 11.15
C SER A 45 -4.36 -22.04 10.86
N GLN A 46 -4.69 -23.05 10.05
CA GLN A 46 -3.76 -24.12 9.70
C GLN A 46 -2.52 -23.58 8.97
N ILE A 47 -2.70 -22.73 7.96
CA ILE A 47 -1.61 -22.13 7.19
C ILE A 47 -0.73 -21.25 8.09
N TRP A 48 -1.34 -20.48 8.99
CA TRP A 48 -0.59 -19.67 9.94
C TRP A 48 0.28 -20.51 10.87
N ASP A 49 -0.29 -21.56 11.46
CA ASP A 49 0.43 -22.45 12.39
C ASP A 49 1.61 -23.14 11.69
N GLU A 50 1.43 -23.61 10.45
CA GLU A 50 2.51 -24.15 9.63
C GLU A 50 3.61 -23.11 9.33
N ARG A 51 3.24 -21.84 9.16
CA ARG A 51 4.20 -20.76 8.87
C ARG A 51 5.02 -20.41 10.11
N VAL A 52 4.39 -20.33 11.28
CA VAL A 52 5.05 -20.06 12.57
C VAL A 52 6.03 -21.20 12.92
N GLN A 53 5.68 -22.46 12.65
CA GLN A 53 6.60 -23.58 12.84
C GLN A 53 7.90 -23.47 12.00
N LYS A 54 7.84 -22.80 10.84
CA LYS A 54 8.99 -22.60 9.94
C LYS A 54 9.79 -21.33 10.26
N SER A 55 9.25 -20.40 11.03
CA SER A 55 9.91 -19.14 11.37
C SER A 55 9.45 -18.63 12.74
N SER A 56 10.28 -18.82 13.76
CA SER A 56 10.01 -18.38 15.13
C SER A 56 10.03 -16.86 15.33
N ALA A 57 10.54 -16.10 14.35
CA ALA A 57 10.56 -14.64 14.39
C ALA A 57 9.28 -14.00 13.81
N LEU A 58 8.36 -14.80 13.25
CA LEU A 58 7.12 -14.30 12.67
C LEU A 58 6.16 -13.84 13.78
N PHE A 59 5.65 -12.62 13.67
CA PHE A 59 4.62 -12.10 14.57
C PHE A 59 3.37 -11.68 13.79
N ASN A 60 2.22 -11.66 14.46
CA ASN A 60 0.96 -11.21 13.86
C ASN A 60 0.75 -9.72 14.16
N GLY A 61 1.04 -8.86 13.18
CA GLY A 61 0.79 -7.41 13.27
C GLY A 61 -0.58 -7.03 12.70
N LYS A 62 -1.25 -6.05 13.33
CA LYS A 62 -2.50 -5.46 12.82
C LYS A 62 -2.22 -4.59 11.60
N LYS A 63 -3.21 -4.51 10.72
CA LYS A 63 -3.16 -3.72 9.48
C LYS A 63 -4.52 -3.07 9.24
N PHE A 64 -4.52 -1.93 8.54
CA PHE A 64 -5.77 -1.40 8.00
C PHE A 64 -6.23 -2.24 6.81
N ARG A 65 -7.51 -2.63 6.81
CA ARG A 65 -8.16 -3.30 5.68
C ARG A 65 -8.77 -2.26 4.76
N TYR A 66 -8.54 -2.41 3.46
CA TYR A 66 -9.26 -1.60 2.48
C TYR A 66 -10.68 -2.13 2.27
N GLY A 67 -11.67 -1.31 2.62
CA GLY A 67 -13.11 -1.59 2.48
C GLY A 67 -13.80 -0.82 1.35
N GLY A 68 -13.06 0.01 0.61
CA GLY A 68 -13.58 0.80 -0.51
C GLY A 68 -13.30 2.30 -0.37
N HIS A 69 -14.02 3.09 -1.16
CA HIS A 69 -13.97 4.54 -1.10
C HIS A 69 -15.23 5.16 -1.69
N ASP A 70 -15.50 6.40 -1.30
CA ASP A 70 -16.45 7.29 -1.96
C ASP A 70 -15.72 8.47 -2.61
N GLY A 71 -16.26 8.95 -3.74
CA GLY A 71 -15.73 10.08 -4.48
C GLY A 71 -14.59 9.72 -5.45
N VAL A 72 -14.38 10.61 -6.42
CA VAL A 72 -13.35 10.49 -7.48
C VAL A 72 -12.53 11.79 -7.62
N GLY A 73 -12.56 12.66 -6.61
CA GLY A 73 -11.93 13.99 -6.59
C GLY A 73 -12.95 15.16 -6.61
N PRO A 74 -12.59 16.36 -6.08
CA PRO A 74 -11.30 16.72 -5.48
C PRO A 74 -11.17 16.27 -4.02
N ASN A 75 -12.19 15.62 -3.46
CA ASN A 75 -12.15 15.00 -2.14
C ASN A 75 -12.51 13.51 -2.26
N VAL A 76 -11.89 12.68 -1.43
CA VAL A 76 -12.13 11.24 -1.35
C VAL A 76 -12.35 10.86 0.11
N CYS A 77 -13.26 9.91 0.34
CA CYS A 77 -13.43 9.26 1.63
C CYS A 77 -13.00 7.79 1.49
N LEU A 78 -11.95 7.37 2.19
CA LEU A 78 -11.52 5.98 2.21
C LEU A 78 -12.29 5.21 3.28
N HIS A 79 -12.80 4.03 2.94
CA HIS A 79 -13.45 3.13 3.88
C HIS A 79 -12.43 2.12 4.37
N LEU A 80 -12.13 2.16 5.67
CA LEU A 80 -11.08 1.33 6.26
C LEU A 80 -11.64 0.49 7.41
N GLY A 81 -11.28 -0.79 7.42
CA GLY A 81 -11.50 -1.70 8.53
C GLY A 81 -10.17 -2.10 9.18
N LEU A 82 -10.22 -3.14 10.00
CA LEU A 82 -9.07 -3.82 10.58
C LEU A 82 -8.88 -5.21 9.96
N THR A 83 -7.63 -5.59 9.86
CA THR A 83 -7.20 -6.96 9.58
C THR A 83 -5.85 -7.19 10.24
N ASP A 84 -5.23 -8.33 9.98
CA ASP A 84 -3.93 -8.67 10.50
C ASP A 84 -3.12 -9.51 9.51
N TYR A 85 -1.82 -9.62 9.79
CA TYR A 85 -0.90 -10.35 8.93
C TYR A 85 -1.22 -11.85 8.85
N ARG A 86 -1.73 -12.43 9.93
CA ARG A 86 -2.20 -13.82 9.97
C ARG A 86 -3.31 -14.07 8.97
N THR A 87 -4.33 -13.22 8.96
CA THR A 87 -5.45 -13.33 8.02
C THR A 87 -4.96 -13.10 6.60
N PHE A 88 -4.05 -12.14 6.37
CA PHE A 88 -3.45 -11.93 5.05
C PHE A 88 -2.73 -13.18 4.52
N VAL A 89 -1.93 -13.84 5.37
CA VAL A 89 -1.27 -15.11 5.04
C VAL A 89 -2.31 -16.20 4.73
N GLY A 90 -3.36 -16.31 5.53
CA GLY A 90 -4.37 -17.35 5.40
C GLY A 90 -5.44 -17.12 4.32
N THR A 91 -5.58 -15.91 3.79
CA THR A 91 -6.54 -15.59 2.71
C THR A 91 -5.86 -15.19 1.42
N ASN A 92 -5.12 -14.07 1.38
CA ASN A 92 -4.56 -13.55 0.14
C ASN A 92 -3.35 -14.39 -0.28
N LEU A 93 -2.48 -14.78 0.65
CA LEU A 93 -1.32 -15.64 0.33
C LEU A 93 -1.66 -17.14 0.36
N ASN A 94 -2.92 -17.49 0.58
CA ASN A 94 -3.37 -18.87 0.54
C ASN A 94 -3.16 -19.44 -0.89
N PRO A 95 -2.66 -20.67 -1.06
CA PRO A 95 -2.59 -21.31 -2.38
C PRO A 95 -3.94 -21.39 -3.10
N LEU A 96 -5.05 -21.36 -2.34
CA LEU A 96 -6.43 -21.35 -2.84
C LEU A 96 -7.08 -19.96 -2.72
N TRP A 97 -6.30 -18.87 -2.72
CA TRP A 97 -6.81 -17.50 -2.51
C TRP A 97 -7.99 -17.13 -3.42
N GLU A 98 -8.05 -17.67 -4.65
CA GLU A 98 -9.15 -17.43 -5.58
C GLU A 98 -10.50 -17.93 -5.05
N ARG A 99 -10.51 -18.96 -4.20
CA ARG A 99 -11.73 -19.47 -3.56
C ARG A 99 -12.32 -18.51 -2.51
N PHE A 100 -11.54 -17.54 -2.02
CA PHE A 100 -12.05 -16.49 -1.16
C PHE A 100 -12.73 -15.36 -1.95
N LEU A 101 -12.69 -15.38 -3.28
CA LEU A 101 -13.34 -14.35 -4.09
C LEU A 101 -14.80 -14.65 -4.34
N VAL A 102 -15.60 -13.58 -4.37
CA VAL A 102 -16.98 -13.62 -4.83
C VAL A 102 -17.04 -13.09 -6.26
N SER A 103 -17.88 -13.69 -7.11
CA SER A 103 -18.14 -13.16 -8.45
C SER A 103 -18.90 -11.84 -8.35
N SER A 104 -18.18 -10.72 -8.49
CA SER A 104 -18.73 -9.37 -8.48
C SER A 104 -17.81 -8.40 -9.23
N GLU A 105 -18.39 -7.40 -9.88
CA GLU A 105 -17.63 -6.27 -10.47
C GLU A 105 -17.22 -5.23 -9.41
N ASP A 106 -17.99 -5.17 -8.30
CA ASP A 106 -17.69 -4.38 -7.12
C ASP A 106 -16.49 -5.00 -6.38
N ASP A 107 -15.40 -4.24 -6.32
CA ASP A 107 -14.13 -4.68 -5.75
C ASP A 107 -14.27 -5.10 -4.28
N CYS A 108 -15.07 -4.35 -3.52
CA CYS A 108 -15.24 -4.54 -2.08
C CYS A 108 -15.99 -5.84 -1.82
N LYS A 109 -17.03 -6.14 -2.62
CA LYS A 109 -17.78 -7.40 -2.55
C LYS A 109 -16.95 -8.58 -3.05
N GLN A 110 -16.24 -8.40 -4.16
CA GLN A 110 -15.36 -9.44 -4.71
C GLN A 110 -14.34 -9.91 -3.66
N CYS A 111 -13.79 -8.98 -2.89
CA CYS A 111 -12.74 -9.23 -1.90
C CYS A 111 -13.25 -9.26 -0.44
N GLN A 112 -14.57 -9.45 -0.23
CA GLN A 112 -15.15 -9.37 1.11
C GLN A 112 -14.62 -10.44 2.08
N HIS A 113 -14.21 -11.61 1.57
CA HIS A 113 -13.65 -12.70 2.37
C HIS A 113 -12.13 -12.72 2.44
N THR A 114 -11.45 -11.73 1.84
CA THR A 114 -9.99 -11.59 1.95
C THR A 114 -9.60 -10.53 2.97
N SER A 115 -8.43 -10.70 3.58
CA SER A 115 -7.82 -9.72 4.50
C SER A 115 -7.67 -8.35 3.86
N SER A 116 -7.22 -8.29 2.59
CA SER A 116 -7.07 -7.05 1.83
C SER A 116 -6.35 -5.92 2.60
N PRO A 117 -5.17 -6.17 3.19
CA PRO A 117 -4.44 -5.14 3.92
C PRO A 117 -4.02 -4.04 2.94
N LEU A 118 -4.28 -2.79 3.30
CA LEU A 118 -3.91 -1.64 2.50
C LEU A 118 -2.42 -1.37 2.67
N GLY A 119 -1.63 -1.67 1.63
CA GLY A 119 -0.23 -1.22 1.57
C GLY A 119 -0.14 0.27 1.21
N ASN A 120 1.04 0.85 1.39
CA ASN A 120 1.38 2.16 0.84
C ASN A 120 2.61 2.05 -0.09
N GLY A 121 2.79 3.03 -0.97
CA GLY A 121 3.95 3.13 -1.85
C GLY A 121 4.15 4.55 -2.36
N ALA A 122 5.39 4.96 -2.58
CA ALA A 122 5.75 6.32 -2.96
C ALA A 122 6.51 6.36 -4.29
N VAL A 123 5.98 7.12 -5.25
CA VAL A 123 6.75 7.59 -6.39
C VAL A 123 7.50 8.85 -5.94
N VAL A 124 8.78 8.68 -5.61
CA VAL A 124 9.64 9.78 -5.14
C VAL A 124 10.43 10.36 -6.32
N GLU A 125 10.26 11.65 -6.57
CA GLU A 125 10.97 12.41 -7.61
C GLU A 125 12.05 13.32 -6.99
N THR A 126 13.30 13.16 -7.40
CA THR A 126 14.42 14.00 -6.97
C THR A 126 14.47 15.34 -7.70
N VAL A 127 15.25 16.30 -7.20
CA VAL A 127 15.38 17.64 -7.79
C VAL A 127 15.94 17.62 -9.22
N ASP A 128 16.69 16.58 -9.57
CA ASP A 128 17.22 16.30 -10.92
C ASP A 128 16.28 15.40 -11.77
N ASN A 129 15.00 15.34 -11.41
CA ASN A 129 13.92 14.62 -12.11
C ASN A 129 14.19 13.11 -12.27
N LYS A 130 14.74 12.46 -11.24
CA LYS A 130 14.88 11.00 -11.20
C LYS A 130 13.83 10.40 -10.28
N ILE A 131 13.33 9.23 -10.66
CA ILE A 131 12.42 8.41 -9.85
C ILE A 131 13.22 7.35 -9.11
N LEU A 132 12.89 7.16 -7.84
CA LEU A 132 13.51 6.16 -6.97
C LEU A 132 12.79 4.82 -7.10
N VAL A 133 13.55 3.74 -7.29
CA VAL A 133 13.05 2.36 -7.36
C VAL A 133 13.97 1.45 -6.56
N LEU A 134 13.40 0.59 -5.72
CA LEU A 134 14.14 -0.38 -4.92
C LEU A 134 14.09 -1.75 -5.57
N GLN A 135 15.17 -2.53 -5.43
CA GLN A 135 15.16 -3.97 -5.63
C GLN A 135 15.04 -4.67 -4.29
N ARG A 136 13.98 -5.46 -4.14
CA ARG A 136 13.72 -6.22 -2.92
C ARG A 136 14.81 -7.25 -2.69
N SER A 137 15.14 -7.47 -1.43
CA SER A 137 16.01 -8.55 -0.98
C SER A 137 15.41 -9.92 -1.33
N ASN A 138 16.24 -10.96 -1.37
CA ASN A 138 15.76 -12.33 -1.55
C ASN A 138 15.20 -12.95 -0.26
N ASN A 139 15.34 -12.26 0.87
CA ASN A 139 14.94 -12.74 2.19
C ASN A 139 13.54 -12.30 2.61
N VAL A 140 12.87 -11.47 1.80
CA VAL A 140 11.52 -10.96 2.08
C VAL A 140 10.44 -11.99 1.76
N GLY A 141 9.31 -11.92 2.47
CA GLY A 141 8.22 -12.88 2.34
C GLY A 141 7.41 -12.79 1.04
N GLU A 142 7.40 -11.62 0.40
CA GLU A 142 6.67 -11.38 -0.85
C GLU A 142 7.58 -10.80 -1.94
N PHE A 143 7.47 -11.35 -3.15
CA PHE A 143 8.18 -10.90 -4.35
C PHE A 143 9.69 -10.68 -4.15
N PRO A 144 10.45 -11.70 -3.70
CA PRO A 144 11.90 -11.59 -3.53
C PRO A 144 12.59 -11.21 -4.85
N GLY A 145 13.52 -10.25 -4.81
CA GLY A 145 14.26 -9.78 -5.98
C GLY A 145 13.50 -8.88 -6.96
N TYR A 146 12.20 -8.63 -6.73
CA TYR A 146 11.39 -7.77 -7.59
C TYR A 146 11.74 -6.29 -7.39
N LEU A 147 11.44 -5.49 -8.42
CA LEU A 147 11.49 -4.04 -8.31
C LEU A 147 10.21 -3.52 -7.67
N VAL A 148 10.33 -2.49 -6.83
CA VAL A 148 9.20 -1.81 -6.18
C VAL A 148 9.49 -0.32 -6.01
N PHE A 149 8.42 0.44 -5.83
CA PHE A 149 8.53 1.76 -5.24
C PHE A 149 8.73 1.64 -3.73
N PRO A 150 9.44 2.58 -3.08
CA PRO A 150 9.54 2.64 -1.63
C PRO A 150 8.17 2.62 -0.94
N GLY A 151 8.07 2.00 0.22
CA GLY A 151 6.85 1.91 1.01
C GLY A 151 6.67 0.57 1.72
N GLY A 152 5.62 0.49 2.53
CA GLY A 152 5.28 -0.66 3.34
C GLY A 152 3.81 -0.67 3.72
N HIS A 153 3.52 -0.54 5.02
CA HIS A 153 2.16 -0.63 5.53
C HIS A 153 1.90 0.32 6.71
N PRO A 154 0.85 1.15 6.66
CA PRO A 154 0.38 1.84 7.84
C PRO A 154 -0.10 0.82 8.89
N GLU A 155 0.35 0.99 10.13
CA GLU A 155 -0.02 0.10 11.24
C GLU A 155 -0.97 0.81 12.20
N PRO A 156 -2.14 0.22 12.53
CA PRO A 156 -3.09 0.84 13.47
C PRO A 156 -2.48 1.18 14.83
N GLU A 157 -1.50 0.41 15.29
CA GLU A 157 -0.88 0.58 16.61
C GLU A 157 -0.03 1.86 16.71
N GLU A 158 0.53 2.35 15.60
CA GLU A 158 1.29 3.62 15.54
C GLU A 158 0.43 4.84 15.91
N VAL A 159 -0.89 4.73 15.73
CA VAL A 159 -1.86 5.76 16.13
C VAL A 159 -2.74 5.36 17.30
N GLY A 160 -2.34 4.32 18.03
CA GLY A 160 -3.02 3.83 19.23
C GLY A 160 -4.37 3.15 18.96
N ILE A 161 -4.61 2.65 17.74
CA ILE A 161 -5.82 1.92 17.38
C ILE A 161 -5.57 0.42 17.59
N THR A 162 -6.23 -0.14 18.60
CA THR A 162 -6.15 -1.57 18.91
C THR A 162 -7.43 -2.32 18.57
N SER A 163 -8.56 -1.64 18.44
CA SER A 163 -9.86 -2.19 18.02
C SER A 163 -10.78 -1.06 17.54
N HIS A 164 -11.96 -1.41 17.03
CA HIS A 164 -13.02 -0.44 16.70
C HIS A 164 -13.72 0.14 17.95
N ALA A 165 -13.53 -0.47 19.12
CA ALA A 165 -14.25 -0.08 20.32
C ALA A 165 -13.83 1.31 20.81
N CYS A 166 -14.77 2.24 20.75
CA CYS A 166 -14.71 3.51 21.48
C CYS A 166 -15.52 3.35 22.76
N GLU A 167 -14.89 3.42 23.93
CA GLU A 167 -15.61 3.35 25.21
C GLU A 167 -16.61 4.51 25.42
N ASN A 168 -16.57 5.59 24.62
CA ASN A 168 -17.43 6.77 24.77
C ASN A 168 -17.76 7.50 23.44
N GLY A 169 -18.90 7.17 22.80
CA GLY A 169 -19.68 8.07 21.92
C GLY A 169 -19.11 8.53 20.56
N SER A 170 -19.92 9.33 19.83
CA SER A 170 -19.69 9.75 18.43
C SER A 170 -18.56 10.77 18.21
N GLN A 171 -18.11 11.48 19.24
CA GLN A 171 -16.96 12.39 19.11
C GLN A 171 -15.64 11.62 18.95
N ASN A 172 -15.59 10.37 19.43
CA ASN A 172 -14.38 9.55 19.33
C ASN A 172 -14.21 8.90 17.95
N SER A 173 -15.29 8.71 17.18
CA SER A 173 -15.21 8.19 15.80
C SER A 173 -14.60 9.21 14.83
N GLU A 174 -14.94 10.49 14.96
CA GLU A 174 -14.33 11.55 14.15
C GLU A 174 -12.84 11.72 14.46
N LEU A 175 -12.46 11.63 15.75
CA LEU A 175 -11.07 11.64 16.18
C LEU A 175 -10.29 10.44 15.63
N SER A 176 -10.86 9.24 15.69
CA SER A 176 -10.26 8.03 15.10
C SER A 176 -10.11 8.17 13.58
N ASN A 177 -11.14 8.64 12.87
CA ASN A 177 -11.08 8.90 11.43
C ASN A 177 -9.96 9.88 11.06
N SER A 178 -9.82 10.97 11.81
CA SER A 178 -8.75 11.95 11.58
C SER A 178 -7.37 11.36 11.84
N LYS A 179 -7.21 10.54 12.89
CA LYS A 179 -5.95 9.87 13.19
C LYS A 179 -5.57 8.85 12.12
N VAL A 180 -6.52 8.03 11.66
CA VAL A 180 -6.27 7.07 10.57
C VAL A 180 -5.93 7.81 9.29
N SER A 181 -6.66 8.87 8.94
CA SER A 181 -6.35 9.65 7.75
C SER A 181 -4.95 10.25 7.82
N GLN A 182 -4.57 10.84 8.96
CA GLN A 182 -3.23 11.39 9.14
C GLN A 182 -2.15 10.31 9.04
N GLU A 183 -2.37 9.14 9.64
CA GLU A 183 -1.46 8.00 9.60
C GLU A 183 -1.19 7.53 8.17
N MET A 184 -2.19 7.52 7.28
CA MET A 184 -1.99 7.13 5.87
C MET A 184 -0.93 8.00 5.16
N PHE A 185 -0.79 9.26 5.55
CA PHE A 185 0.19 10.19 4.98
C PHE A 185 1.50 10.19 5.77
N ASP A 186 1.44 10.08 7.10
CA ASP A 186 2.65 10.06 7.93
C ASP A 186 3.44 8.76 7.73
N SER A 187 2.74 7.62 7.60
CA SER A 187 3.37 6.32 7.40
C SER A 187 4.23 6.29 6.15
N ILE A 188 3.75 6.84 5.03
CA ILE A 188 4.50 6.78 3.77
C ILE A 188 5.75 7.67 3.82
N VAL A 189 5.72 8.77 4.59
CA VAL A 189 6.93 9.58 4.81
C VAL A 189 7.94 8.80 5.65
N ARG A 190 7.48 8.13 6.72
CA ARG A 190 8.35 7.30 7.58
C ARG A 190 9.02 6.19 6.77
N GLU A 191 8.24 5.44 6.00
CA GLU A 191 8.73 4.34 5.14
C GLU A 191 9.79 4.83 4.14
N VAL A 192 9.57 5.98 3.49
CA VAL A 192 10.56 6.56 2.56
C VAL A 192 11.86 6.94 3.29
N VAL A 193 11.77 7.47 4.51
CA VAL A 193 12.94 7.81 5.33
C VAL A 193 13.68 6.54 5.77
N GLU A 194 12.95 5.52 6.22
CA GLU A 194 13.50 4.27 6.75
C GLU A 194 14.15 3.41 5.66
N GLU A 195 13.53 3.30 4.48
CA GLU A 195 14.04 2.48 3.37
C GLU A 195 15.12 3.19 2.52
N ILE A 196 15.12 4.53 2.45
CA ILE A 196 16.03 5.30 1.57
C ILE A 196 17.09 6.07 2.35
N GLY A 197 16.88 6.32 3.65
CA GLY A 197 17.83 7.05 4.51
C GLY A 197 17.84 8.57 4.32
N VAL A 198 16.92 9.13 3.51
CA VAL A 198 16.85 10.58 3.29
C VAL A 198 16.20 11.29 4.49
N PRO A 199 16.63 12.51 4.89
CA PRO A 199 15.97 13.23 5.97
C PRO A 199 14.54 13.66 5.57
N ALA A 200 13.58 13.49 6.48
CA ALA A 200 12.18 13.88 6.25
C ALA A 200 12.02 15.34 5.79
N ALA A 201 12.86 16.25 6.29
CA ALA A 201 12.85 17.67 5.92
C ALA A 201 13.18 17.95 4.44
N THR A 202 13.74 16.96 3.73
CA THR A 202 14.02 17.05 2.29
C THR A 202 12.84 16.60 1.42
N LEU A 203 11.80 16.01 2.02
CA LEU A 203 10.63 15.50 1.34
C LEU A 203 9.49 16.54 1.36
N SER A 204 8.79 16.69 0.25
CA SER A 204 7.53 17.42 0.22
C SER A 204 6.44 16.66 0.97
N LYS A 205 5.35 17.34 1.31
CA LYS A 205 4.15 16.65 1.78
C LYS A 205 3.68 15.64 0.70
N PRO A 206 3.29 14.41 1.08
CA PRO A 206 2.81 13.42 0.13
C PRO A 206 1.46 13.83 -0.46
N LEU A 207 1.27 13.47 -1.73
CA LEU A 207 0.01 13.61 -2.45
C LEU A 207 -0.49 12.22 -2.84
N LEU A 208 -1.70 11.83 -2.43
CA LEU A 208 -2.32 10.59 -2.87
C LEU A 208 -2.64 10.69 -4.37
N ILE A 209 -2.04 9.82 -5.18
CA ILE A 209 -2.28 9.76 -6.64
C ILE A 209 -3.26 8.65 -7.03
N GLY A 210 -3.59 7.75 -6.11
CA GLY A 210 -4.65 6.77 -6.26
C GLY A 210 -4.40 5.46 -5.52
N ILE A 211 -5.21 4.45 -5.82
CA ILE A 211 -5.12 3.10 -5.25
C ILE A 211 -5.09 2.10 -6.39
N SER A 212 -4.10 1.22 -6.35
CA SER A 212 -3.91 0.13 -7.31
C SER A 212 -4.01 -1.21 -6.59
N ARG A 213 -4.67 -2.17 -7.24
CA ARG A 213 -4.77 -3.55 -6.76
C ARG A 213 -4.12 -4.48 -7.77
N ARG A 214 -3.20 -5.34 -7.32
CA ARG A 214 -2.71 -6.43 -8.20
C ARG A 214 -3.81 -7.45 -8.46
N VAL A 215 -3.79 -8.05 -9.64
CA VAL A 215 -4.69 -9.18 -9.96
C VAL A 215 -4.31 -10.42 -9.15
N LEU A 216 -3.03 -10.74 -9.12
CA LEU A 216 -2.51 -11.82 -8.27
C LEU A 216 -2.80 -11.49 -6.80
N ASN A 217 -3.57 -12.35 -6.14
CA ASN A 217 -3.96 -12.29 -4.72
C ASN A 217 -4.60 -10.98 -4.23
N VAL A 218 -5.12 -10.16 -5.14
CA VAL A 218 -6.02 -9.01 -4.87
C VAL A 218 -5.56 -8.04 -3.77
N ARG A 219 -4.26 -7.87 -3.52
CA ARG A 219 -3.79 -6.90 -2.51
C ARG A 219 -3.83 -5.47 -3.06
N PRO A 220 -4.49 -4.53 -2.35
CA PRO A 220 -4.50 -3.11 -2.69
C PRO A 220 -3.28 -2.37 -2.11
N THR A 221 -2.92 -1.26 -2.76
CA THR A 221 -1.85 -0.37 -2.33
C THR A 221 -2.20 1.06 -2.70
N ALA A 222 -2.18 1.96 -1.72
CA ALA A 222 -2.29 3.40 -1.93
C ALA A 222 -0.95 3.97 -2.40
N PHE A 223 -0.96 4.72 -3.49
CA PHE A 223 0.23 5.34 -4.05
C PHE A 223 0.26 6.83 -3.81
N PHE A 224 1.41 7.32 -3.38
CA PHE A 224 1.69 8.72 -3.12
C PHE A 224 2.77 9.23 -4.05
N PHE A 225 2.71 10.51 -4.38
CA PHE A 225 3.79 11.23 -5.03
C PHE A 225 4.47 12.15 -4.01
N ILE A 226 5.80 12.14 -4.00
CA ILE A 226 6.63 12.92 -3.08
C ILE A 226 7.79 13.52 -3.87
N LYS A 227 8.04 14.82 -3.71
CA LYS A 227 9.26 15.45 -4.21
C LYS A 227 10.35 15.42 -3.15
N CYS A 228 11.58 15.10 -3.57
CA CYS A 228 12.78 15.13 -2.74
C CYS A 228 13.71 16.24 -3.24
N ASN A 229 14.09 17.15 -2.35
CA ASN A 229 14.96 18.29 -2.68
C ASN A 229 16.46 17.92 -2.75
N LEU A 230 16.78 16.63 -2.78
CA LEU A 230 18.14 16.13 -2.97
C LEU A 230 18.35 15.68 -4.42
N GLN A 231 19.59 15.75 -4.90
CA GLN A 231 19.97 15.11 -6.16
C GLN A 231 20.00 13.59 -6.00
N SER A 232 19.72 12.89 -7.09
CA SER A 232 19.75 11.42 -7.12
C SER A 232 21.06 10.80 -6.62
N THR A 233 22.21 11.44 -6.87
CA THR A 233 23.52 11.01 -6.35
C THR A 233 23.61 11.09 -4.82
N GLN A 234 23.11 12.16 -4.23
CA GLN A 234 23.08 12.33 -2.77
C GLN A 234 22.15 11.31 -2.12
N VAL A 235 21.01 11.01 -2.75
CA VAL A 235 20.10 9.96 -2.28
C VAL A 235 20.79 8.59 -2.31
N GLN A 236 21.55 8.27 -3.36
CA GLN A 236 22.31 7.02 -3.44
C GLN A 236 23.37 6.90 -2.34
N GLU A 237 24.04 7.99 -1.98
CA GLU A 237 25.00 8.01 -0.87
C GLU A 237 24.30 7.72 0.47
N LEU A 238 23.16 8.37 0.72
CA LEU A 238 22.38 8.22 1.96
C LEU A 238 21.75 6.84 2.12
N TYR A 239 21.40 6.17 1.02
CA TYR A 239 20.82 4.83 1.04
C TYR A 239 21.67 3.80 1.81
N SER A 240 22.99 3.97 1.84
CA SER A 240 23.88 3.11 2.63
C SER A 240 23.63 3.18 4.15
N SER A 241 22.92 4.21 4.61
CA SER A 241 22.54 4.42 6.02
C SER A 241 21.05 4.17 6.30
N ALA A 242 20.30 3.64 5.33
CA ALA A 242 18.90 3.29 5.50
C ALA A 242 18.72 2.30 6.65
N GLN A 243 17.70 2.53 7.48
CA GLN A 243 17.38 1.71 8.65
C GLN A 243 16.97 0.30 8.21
N ASP A 244 16.18 0.21 7.15
CA ASP A 244 15.65 -1.06 6.62
C ASP A 244 16.50 -1.61 5.46
N GLY A 245 17.82 -1.43 5.57
CA GLY A 245 18.79 -1.88 4.57
C GLY A 245 18.82 -3.39 4.33
N TYR A 246 18.08 -4.20 5.10
CA TYR A 246 17.92 -5.64 4.87
C TYR A 246 16.78 -5.97 3.90
N GLU A 247 15.80 -5.07 3.72
CA GLU A 247 14.59 -5.29 2.90
C GLU A 247 14.84 -5.09 1.41
N SER A 248 15.82 -4.26 1.07
CA SER A 248 16.23 -3.99 -0.31
C SER A 248 17.74 -4.21 -0.48
N THR A 249 18.15 -4.61 -1.69
CA THR A 249 19.56 -4.86 -2.04
C THR A 249 20.15 -3.77 -2.92
N LYS A 250 19.30 -2.92 -3.51
CA LYS A 250 19.73 -1.87 -4.42
C LYS A 250 18.68 -0.77 -4.55
N LEU A 251 19.15 0.48 -4.56
CA LEU A 251 18.40 1.65 -4.99
C LEU A 251 18.80 2.04 -6.43
N TYR A 252 17.80 2.22 -7.28
CA TYR A 252 17.92 2.74 -8.63
C TYR A 252 17.37 4.17 -8.69
N THR A 253 18.07 5.03 -9.43
CA THR A 253 17.63 6.38 -9.75
C THR A 253 17.49 6.47 -11.26
N ILE A 254 16.25 6.62 -11.73
CA ILE A 254 15.94 6.43 -13.16
C ILE A 254 15.21 7.60 -13.76
N HIS A 255 15.41 7.82 -15.05
CA HIS A 255 14.64 8.84 -15.73
C HIS A 255 13.18 8.37 -15.91
N PRO A 256 12.16 9.24 -15.81
CA PRO A 256 10.76 8.87 -16.00
C PRO A 256 10.50 8.10 -17.31
N SER A 257 11.22 8.41 -18.39
CA SER A 257 11.10 7.71 -19.68
C SER A 257 11.58 6.25 -19.66
N GLU A 258 12.40 5.86 -18.67
CA GLU A 258 12.94 4.50 -18.53
C GLU A 258 12.10 3.65 -17.56
N LEU A 259 11.21 4.30 -16.80
CA LEU A 259 10.42 3.67 -15.73
C LEU A 259 9.45 2.60 -16.24
N GLU A 260 8.94 2.72 -17.47
CA GLU A 260 8.02 1.74 -18.06
C GLU A 260 8.63 0.34 -18.14
N ASN A 261 9.89 0.26 -18.57
CA ASN A 261 10.62 -1.01 -18.66
C ASN A 261 10.84 -1.62 -17.27
N MET A 262 11.10 -0.81 -16.25
CA MET A 262 11.26 -1.29 -14.86
C MET A 262 9.93 -1.68 -14.23
N ALA A 263 8.87 -0.91 -14.48
CA ALA A 263 7.53 -1.19 -14.00
C ALA A 263 7.07 -2.59 -14.44
N SER A 264 7.40 -3.01 -15.67
CA SER A 264 7.10 -4.37 -16.17
C SER A 264 7.67 -5.52 -15.31
N LYS A 265 8.63 -5.25 -14.43
CA LYS A 265 9.23 -6.21 -13.48
C LYS A 265 8.75 -6.03 -12.05
N MET A 266 7.84 -5.09 -11.80
CA MET A 266 7.25 -4.86 -10.49
C MET A 266 6.05 -5.81 -10.26
N PRO A 267 5.65 -6.05 -8.99
CA PRO A 267 4.36 -6.64 -8.67
C PRO A 267 3.22 -5.80 -9.26
N GLY A 268 2.06 -6.42 -9.50
CA GLY A 268 0.93 -5.75 -10.15
C GLY A 268 0.52 -4.43 -9.48
N CYS A 269 0.49 -4.37 -8.15
CA CYS A 269 0.09 -3.15 -7.44
C CYS A 269 1.04 -1.98 -7.77
N HIS A 270 2.35 -2.21 -7.79
CA HIS A 270 3.35 -1.21 -8.17
C HIS A 270 3.35 -0.90 -9.68
N ARG A 271 3.01 -1.86 -10.56
CA ARG A 271 2.72 -1.55 -11.98
C ARG A 271 1.58 -0.55 -12.10
N GLY A 272 0.52 -0.73 -11.32
CA GLY A 272 -0.57 0.24 -11.28
C GLY A 272 -0.18 1.54 -10.59
N GLY A 273 0.73 1.53 -9.62
CA GLY A 273 1.35 2.74 -9.07
C GLY A 273 2.05 3.57 -10.14
N PHE A 274 2.80 2.92 -11.04
CA PHE A 274 3.38 3.58 -12.21
C PHE A 274 2.31 4.12 -13.16
N ALA A 275 1.23 3.36 -13.41
CA ALA A 275 0.13 3.84 -14.24
C ALA A 275 -0.55 5.09 -13.64
N LEU A 276 -0.75 5.14 -12.31
CA LEU A 276 -1.26 6.32 -11.62
C LEU A 276 -0.32 7.53 -11.77
N TYR A 277 0.99 7.30 -11.69
CA TYR A 277 1.98 8.34 -11.93
C TYR A 277 1.94 8.89 -13.36
N LYS A 278 1.76 8.03 -14.37
CA LYS A 278 1.57 8.48 -15.77
C LYS A 278 0.34 9.39 -15.90
N LEU A 279 -0.79 9.00 -15.31
CA LEU A 279 -2.01 9.81 -15.33
C LEU A 279 -1.81 11.17 -14.65
N MET A 280 -1.02 11.22 -13.56
CA MET A 280 -0.66 12.47 -12.91
C MET A 280 0.21 13.37 -13.80
N LEU A 281 1.21 12.80 -14.49
CA LEU A 281 2.05 13.57 -15.43
C LEU A 281 1.24 14.14 -16.60
N GLU A 282 0.32 13.36 -17.15
CA GLU A 282 -0.58 13.78 -18.23
C GLU A 282 -1.46 14.96 -17.78
N ALA A 283 -2.12 14.86 -16.62
CA ALA A 283 -2.93 15.95 -16.09
C ALA A 283 -2.10 17.21 -15.74
N GLY A 284 -0.85 17.05 -15.30
CA GLY A 284 0.05 18.16 -15.04
C GLY A 284 0.51 18.91 -16.29
N ASN A 285 0.50 18.24 -17.46
CA ASN A 285 0.80 18.87 -18.74
C ASN A 285 -0.40 19.62 -19.32
N ASP A 286 -1.62 19.15 -19.06
CA ASP A 286 -2.86 19.83 -19.48
C ASP A 286 -3.12 21.13 -18.70
N LEU A 287 -2.45 21.32 -17.57
CA LEU A 287 -2.51 22.52 -16.72
C LEU A 287 -1.44 23.57 -17.05
N LYS A 288 -0.54 23.32 -18.01
CA LYS A 288 0.51 24.25 -18.47
C LYS A 288 0.14 24.89 -19.81
#